data_AF-A0A8T9AYC3-F1
#
_entry.id   AF-A0A8T9AYC3-F1
#
_cell.length_a   1.000
_cell.length_b   1.000
_cell.length_c   1.000
_cell.angle_alpha   90.00
_cell.angle_beta   90.00
_cell.angle_gamma   90.00
#
_symmetry.space_group_name_H-M   'P 1'
#
loop_
_entity.id
_entity.type
_entity.pdbx_description
1 polymer ?
#
loop_
_entity_poly.entity_id
_entity_poly.type
_entity_poly.pdbx_seq_one_letter_code
_entity_poly.pdbx_strand_id
1 'polypeptide(L)'
;MASLTSNSASQPKRSSQTENASTLQQPIFPSSPATSNHMVPPALKSSHGPHIEADPVRPTGEEDLLVNSSLMFFSTRPDASSLHLLANTPKLEPQALEILLRNWKSGGEHMRYLNHFVQNSTCCTAIPVVNWTRWWGTDETLFDLVDQIVAEEERTLVTKTLLKADMKFQLDFTRLRASWADAWRLACRQDRWVDAKDHLVGFGVNTRLKDSALSVVAEDFLERWHRALEAWRVGNSTSLSNIPRVFPIEDRDEFLEILRDCREMRLDIAKSWYEYGSMPWLI
;
A
#
# COMPACT_ATOMS: atom_id res chain seq x y z
N MET A 1 12.44 -53.66 -42.54
CA MET A 1 13.56 -54.43 -41.97
C MET A 1 13.63 -54.13 -40.48
N ALA A 2 13.58 -55.17 -39.66
CA ALA A 2 13.68 -55.10 -38.21
C ALA A 2 15.11 -55.43 -37.75
N SER A 3 15.56 -54.81 -36.66
CA SER A 3 16.53 -55.28 -35.64
C SER A 3 16.67 -54.13 -34.63
N LEU A 4 16.08 -54.14 -33.42
CA LEU A 4 16.35 -54.93 -32.20
C LEU A 4 17.80 -54.84 -31.69
N THR A 5 17.94 -54.27 -30.47
CA THR A 5 18.76 -54.63 -29.28
C THR A 5 19.29 -53.37 -28.60
N SER A 6 19.44 -53.21 -27.28
CA SER A 6 18.78 -53.68 -26.05
C SER A 6 19.68 -53.21 -24.89
N ASN A 7 19.06 -52.79 -23.76
CA ASN A 7 19.60 -52.84 -22.38
C ASN A 7 20.84 -51.96 -22.05
N SER A 8 21.11 -51.50 -20.82
CA SER A 8 20.49 -51.68 -19.50
C SER A 8 21.00 -50.60 -18.54
N ALA A 9 20.27 -50.47 -17.43
CA ALA A 9 20.44 -49.55 -16.31
C ALA A 9 21.72 -49.73 -15.47
N SER A 10 22.07 -48.70 -14.69
CA SER A 10 22.64 -48.86 -13.35
C SER A 10 22.57 -47.57 -12.52
N GLN A 11 21.83 -47.63 -11.41
CA GLN A 11 21.94 -46.75 -10.24
C GLN A 11 23.31 -46.92 -9.56
N PRO A 12 23.63 -46.03 -8.60
CA PRO A 12 24.20 -46.51 -7.35
C PRO A 12 23.40 -46.05 -6.11
N LYS A 13 23.42 -46.92 -5.09
CA LYS A 13 22.82 -46.79 -3.76
C LYS A 13 23.88 -47.26 -2.72
N ARG A 14 23.78 -46.75 -1.49
CA ARG A 14 24.53 -47.04 -0.21
C ARG A 14 25.70 -46.10 0.09
N SER A 15 26.01 -45.70 1.33
CA SER A 15 25.50 -46.00 2.70
C SER A 15 25.99 -44.88 3.65
N SER A 16 25.19 -44.35 4.60
CA SER A 16 25.03 -44.75 6.02
C SER A 16 26.23 -44.51 6.96
N GLN A 17 26.12 -43.51 7.88
CA GLN A 17 26.58 -43.47 9.30
C GLN A 17 26.32 -42.04 9.85
N THR A 18 25.29 -41.78 10.68
CA THR A 18 25.27 -41.70 12.16
C THR A 18 26.38 -40.90 12.82
N GLU A 19 26.04 -39.75 13.41
CA GLU A 19 26.48 -39.37 14.76
C GLU A 19 25.58 -38.27 15.36
N ASN A 20 25.23 -38.48 16.64
CA ASN A 20 24.42 -37.60 17.48
C ASN A 20 25.26 -36.44 18.01
N ALA A 21 24.67 -35.24 18.15
CA ALA A 21 25.05 -34.31 19.20
C ALA A 21 23.88 -33.37 19.54
N SER A 22 23.23 -33.66 20.67
CA SER A 22 22.42 -32.72 21.43
C SER A 22 23.28 -31.56 21.93
N THR A 23 22.86 -30.32 21.68
CA THR A 23 23.14 -29.21 22.61
C THR A 23 21.94 -28.26 22.64
N LEU A 24 21.20 -28.33 23.74
CA LEU A 24 20.29 -27.30 24.22
C LEU A 24 21.04 -25.96 24.34
N GLN A 25 20.58 -24.92 23.67
CA GLN A 25 20.88 -23.55 24.07
C GLN A 25 19.58 -22.86 24.48
N GLN A 26 19.49 -22.65 25.80
CA GLN A 26 18.46 -21.90 26.48
C GLN A 26 18.61 -20.38 26.25
N PRO A 27 17.52 -19.61 26.44
CA PRO A 27 17.47 -18.17 26.20
C PRO A 27 18.23 -17.35 27.26
N ILE A 28 18.90 -16.30 26.80
CA ILE A 28 19.57 -15.29 27.63
C ILE A 28 18.52 -14.35 28.23
N PHE A 29 18.28 -14.46 29.54
CA PHE A 29 17.68 -13.40 30.35
C PHE A 29 18.78 -12.46 30.85
N PRO A 30 18.60 -11.13 30.82
CA PRO A 30 19.37 -10.24 31.66
C PRO A 30 18.68 -10.09 33.03
N SER A 31 19.28 -10.71 34.03
CA SER A 31 19.02 -10.51 35.46
C SER A 31 19.57 -9.17 35.94
N SER A 32 18.73 -8.38 36.62
CA SER A 32 19.13 -7.23 37.44
C SER A 32 20.04 -7.64 38.60
N PRO A 33 20.85 -6.70 39.11
CA PRO A 33 20.99 -6.63 40.57
C PRO A 33 20.87 -5.22 41.16
N ALA A 34 20.20 -5.21 42.32
CA ALA A 34 20.50 -4.50 43.56
C ALA A 34 20.42 -2.97 43.66
N THR A 35 19.40 -2.58 44.41
CA THR A 35 19.34 -1.52 45.43
C THR A 35 20.68 -1.04 46.01
N SER A 36 20.88 0.28 46.04
CA SER A 36 21.65 0.99 47.07
C SER A 36 21.09 2.40 47.28
N ASN A 37 21.06 2.79 48.56
CA ASN A 37 20.42 3.96 49.14
C ASN A 37 21.12 5.30 48.85
N HIS A 38 20.29 6.35 48.87
CA HIS A 38 20.52 7.74 49.30
C HIS A 38 21.82 8.47 48.91
N MET A 39 21.68 9.61 48.20
CA MET A 39 22.00 10.94 48.75
C MET A 39 21.50 12.05 47.81
N VAL A 40 20.70 12.97 48.37
CA VAL A 40 20.29 14.25 47.80
C VAL A 40 21.37 15.29 48.11
N PRO A 41 21.71 16.21 47.18
CA PRO A 41 22.25 17.52 47.55
C PRO A 41 21.33 18.69 47.15
N PRO A 42 21.55 19.89 47.74
CA PRO A 42 20.50 20.75 48.25
C PRO A 42 20.03 21.87 47.31
N ALA A 43 18.86 22.39 47.65
CA ALA A 43 18.27 23.61 47.12
C ALA A 43 19.13 24.86 47.42
N LEU A 44 19.40 25.66 46.38
CA LEU A 44 19.84 27.04 46.50
C LEU A 44 18.62 27.95 46.31
N LYS A 45 18.18 28.58 47.41
CA LYS A 45 17.28 29.74 47.38
C LYS A 45 18.08 30.98 46.97
N SER A 46 17.53 31.77 46.06
CA SER A 46 17.83 33.20 45.94
C SER A 46 16.52 33.98 45.82
N SER A 47 16.55 35.20 46.32
CA SER A 47 15.47 35.99 46.90
C SER A 47 15.00 37.13 45.98
N HIS A 48 13.69 37.37 45.98
CA HIS A 48 12.93 38.62 45.78
C HIS A 48 13.19 39.57 44.61
N GLY A 49 12.10 39.84 43.87
CA GLY A 49 11.82 41.09 43.15
C GLY A 49 10.60 40.93 42.22
N PRO A 50 9.48 41.66 42.42
CA PRO A 50 8.22 41.40 41.71
C PRO A 50 8.23 42.09 40.34
N HIS A 51 8.00 41.33 39.27
CA HIS A 51 7.61 41.88 37.98
C HIS A 51 6.26 41.27 37.60
N ILE A 52 5.24 42.13 37.67
CA ILE A 52 3.95 41.93 37.04
C ILE A 52 4.21 42.02 35.54
N GLU A 53 4.14 40.89 34.83
CA GLU A 53 4.11 40.92 33.38
C GLU A 53 3.23 39.78 32.89
N ALA A 54 2.10 40.20 32.32
CA ALA A 54 1.14 39.51 31.48
C ALA A 54 1.06 37.98 31.61
N ASP A 55 -0.10 37.51 32.11
CA ASP A 55 -0.63 36.19 31.79
C ASP A 55 -0.42 35.93 30.29
N PRO A 56 0.46 35.00 29.87
CA PRO A 56 0.33 34.47 28.54
C PRO A 56 -0.99 33.71 28.58
N VAL A 57 -1.96 34.20 27.79
CA VAL A 57 -3.16 33.45 27.44
C VAL A 57 -2.70 32.03 27.14
N ARG A 58 -2.98 31.15 28.09
CA ARG A 58 -2.74 29.73 28.01
C ARG A 58 -3.44 29.32 26.72
N PRO A 59 -2.75 28.77 25.71
CA PRO A 59 -3.48 28.13 24.62
C PRO A 59 -4.34 27.07 25.30
N THR A 60 -5.65 27.24 25.20
CA THR A 60 -6.62 26.30 25.73
C THR A 60 -6.18 24.92 25.24
N GLY A 61 -5.85 24.02 26.17
CA GLY A 61 -5.39 22.66 25.91
C GLY A 61 -6.46 21.78 25.27
N GLU A 62 -7.27 22.29 24.35
CA GLU A 62 -8.20 21.48 23.55
C GLU A 62 -7.55 20.94 22.26
N GLU A 63 -6.31 21.35 21.98
CA GLU A 63 -5.39 20.58 21.13
C GLU A 63 -4.88 19.31 21.84
N ASP A 64 -5.29 19.05 23.11
CA ASP A 64 -4.89 17.87 23.88
C ASP A 64 -5.35 16.59 23.17
N LEU A 65 -4.37 15.97 22.51
CA LEU A 65 -4.35 14.60 22.01
C LEU A 65 -5.58 14.23 21.17
N LEU A 66 -5.46 14.34 19.83
CA LEU A 66 -6.49 13.85 18.90
C LEU A 66 -6.67 12.34 19.02
N VAL A 67 -5.55 11.62 19.11
CA VAL A 67 -5.48 10.17 19.16
C VAL A 67 -4.62 9.73 20.35
N ASN A 68 -4.89 8.54 20.86
CA ASN A 68 -4.05 7.91 21.88
C ASN A 68 -2.77 7.32 21.26
N SER A 69 -1.91 6.69 22.08
CA SER A 69 -0.69 6.02 21.62
C SER A 69 -0.94 4.86 20.64
N SER A 70 -2.18 4.40 20.56
CA SER A 70 -2.64 3.37 19.63
C SER A 70 -3.26 3.96 18.36
N LEU A 71 -3.18 5.28 18.15
CA LEU A 71 -3.78 5.99 17.00
C LEU A 71 -5.32 5.89 16.92
N MET A 72 -5.98 5.58 18.04
CA MET A 72 -7.45 5.59 18.15
C MET A 72 -7.94 6.96 18.62
N PHE A 73 -9.07 7.42 18.07
CA PHE A 73 -9.73 8.62 18.56
C PHE A 73 -10.20 8.42 20.01
N PHE A 74 -10.09 9.48 20.81
CA PHE A 74 -10.70 9.49 22.14
C PHE A 74 -12.22 9.52 22.02
N SER A 75 -12.90 8.69 22.80
CA SER A 75 -14.36 8.58 22.83
C SER A 75 -15.08 9.83 23.37
N THR A 76 -14.33 10.85 23.78
CA THR A 76 -14.84 12.12 24.29
C THR A 76 -15.42 13.01 23.19
N ARG A 77 -15.17 12.69 21.91
CA ARG A 77 -15.62 13.48 20.75
C ARG A 77 -16.40 12.62 19.76
N PRO A 78 -17.38 13.20 19.06
CA PRO A 78 -17.99 12.56 17.90
C PRO A 78 -16.93 12.23 16.83
N ASP A 79 -17.21 11.18 16.10
CA ASP A 79 -16.33 10.64 15.07
C ASP A 79 -16.07 11.64 13.93
N ALA A 80 -17.15 12.24 13.40
CA ALA A 80 -17.11 13.28 12.39
C ALA A 80 -16.22 14.48 12.80
N SER A 81 -16.30 14.90 14.07
CA SER A 81 -15.46 15.97 14.61
C SER A 81 -13.99 15.56 14.69
N SER A 82 -13.72 14.30 15.04
CA SER A 82 -12.36 13.77 15.12
C SER A 82 -11.71 13.63 13.74
N LEU A 83 -12.47 13.18 12.74
CA LEU A 83 -12.03 13.13 11.35
C LEU A 83 -11.77 14.54 10.79
N HIS A 84 -12.63 15.50 11.10
CA HIS A 84 -12.42 16.88 10.71
C HIS A 84 -11.16 17.48 11.34
N LEU A 85 -10.93 17.23 12.63
CA LEU A 85 -9.70 17.65 13.30
C LEU A 85 -8.46 16.98 12.69
N LEU A 86 -8.53 15.68 12.38
CA LEU A 86 -7.43 14.97 11.71
C LEU A 86 -7.07 15.63 10.38
N ALA A 87 -8.08 15.98 9.57
CA ALA A 87 -7.89 16.66 8.30
C ALA A 87 -7.27 18.06 8.41
N ASN A 88 -7.38 18.70 9.57
CA ASN A 88 -6.86 20.05 9.82
C ASN A 88 -5.64 20.05 10.75
N THR A 89 -5.01 18.89 10.99
CA THR A 89 -3.82 18.79 11.86
C THR A 89 -2.59 18.33 11.05
N PRO A 90 -1.80 19.27 10.48
CA PRO A 90 -0.67 18.94 9.61
C PRO A 90 0.37 18.00 10.22
N LYS A 91 0.56 18.09 11.55
CA LYS A 91 1.51 17.25 12.30
C LYS A 91 1.17 15.76 12.25
N LEU A 92 -0.10 15.42 12.00
CA LEU A 92 -0.59 14.03 11.94
C LEU A 92 -0.74 13.52 10.50
N GLU A 93 -0.48 14.34 9.48
CA GLU A 93 -0.59 13.93 8.07
C GLU A 93 0.13 12.61 7.76
N PRO A 94 1.40 12.37 8.19
CA PRO A 94 2.09 11.11 7.89
C PRO A 94 1.35 9.86 8.41
N GLN A 95 0.57 10.01 9.47
CA GLN A 95 -0.15 8.93 10.15
C GLN A 95 -1.65 8.93 9.81
N ALA A 96 -2.14 9.90 9.03
CA ALA A 96 -3.57 10.13 8.86
C ALA A 96 -4.30 8.93 8.27
N LEU A 97 -3.68 8.20 7.33
CA LEU A 97 -4.26 6.99 6.75
C LEU A 97 -4.34 5.84 7.77
N GLU A 98 -3.31 5.65 8.61
CA GLU A 98 -3.34 4.63 9.66
C GLU A 98 -4.40 4.97 10.73
N ILE A 99 -4.44 6.23 11.18
CA ILE A 99 -5.46 6.73 12.11
C ILE A 99 -6.87 6.51 11.53
N LEU A 100 -7.08 6.88 10.26
CA LEU A 100 -8.37 6.71 9.59
C LEU A 100 -8.81 5.23 9.58
N LEU A 101 -7.92 4.32 9.17
CA LEU A 101 -8.25 2.89 9.07
C LEU A 101 -8.50 2.26 10.43
N ARG A 102 -7.74 2.65 11.46
CA ARG A 102 -7.93 2.14 12.83
C ARG A 102 -9.27 2.54 13.44
N ASN A 103 -9.82 3.68 13.02
CA ASN A 103 -11.11 4.18 13.50
C ASN A 103 -12.25 3.93 12.52
N TRP A 104 -12.04 3.11 11.47
CA TRP A 104 -12.96 2.98 10.34
C TRP A 104 -14.38 2.60 10.78
N LYS A 105 -15.36 3.34 10.26
CA LYS A 105 -16.78 2.98 10.29
C LYS A 105 -17.36 3.07 8.90
N SER A 106 -18.11 2.03 8.53
CA SER A 106 -18.92 2.03 7.31
C SER A 106 -19.97 3.14 7.34
N GLY A 107 -20.40 3.59 6.17
CA GLY A 107 -21.35 4.71 6.04
C GLY A 107 -20.81 5.92 5.29
N GLY A 108 -19.71 5.76 4.54
CA GLY A 108 -19.25 6.73 3.54
C GLY A 108 -18.44 7.92 4.06
N GLU A 109 -18.58 8.31 5.33
CA GLU A 109 -17.81 9.43 5.89
C GLU A 109 -16.29 9.15 5.90
N HIS A 110 -15.89 7.97 6.36
CA HIS A 110 -14.48 7.55 6.31
C HIS A 110 -13.95 7.44 4.89
N MET A 111 -14.76 6.95 3.95
CA MET A 111 -14.40 6.90 2.54
C MET A 111 -14.18 8.31 1.96
N ARG A 112 -14.99 9.30 2.38
CA ARG A 112 -14.78 10.70 1.99
C ARG A 112 -13.44 11.23 2.50
N TYR A 113 -13.08 10.97 3.76
CA TYR A 113 -11.79 11.38 4.31
C TYR A 113 -10.61 10.61 3.72
N LEU A 114 -10.77 9.32 3.40
CA LEU A 114 -9.77 8.55 2.64
C LEU A 114 -9.46 9.28 1.32
N ASN A 115 -10.50 9.58 0.55
CA ASN A 115 -10.37 10.30 -0.72
C ASN A 115 -9.74 11.68 -0.59
N HIS A 116 -9.93 12.35 0.56
CA HIS A 116 -9.27 13.61 0.86
C HIS A 116 -7.78 13.42 1.15
N PHE A 117 -7.42 12.50 2.06
CA PHE A 117 -6.03 12.27 2.48
C PHE A 117 -5.15 11.75 1.35
N VAL A 118 -5.66 10.88 0.49
CA VAL A 118 -4.90 10.34 -0.65
C VAL A 118 -4.58 11.37 -1.73
N GLN A 119 -5.05 12.62 -1.60
CA GLN A 119 -4.61 13.72 -2.46
C GLN A 119 -3.35 14.42 -1.95
N ASN A 120 -2.93 14.16 -0.71
CA ASN A 120 -1.73 14.74 -0.11
C ASN A 120 -0.60 13.68 -0.08
N SER A 121 0.56 14.02 -0.66
CA SER A 121 1.72 13.13 -0.70
C SER A 121 2.22 12.78 0.71
N THR A 122 2.17 13.71 1.66
CA THR A 122 2.59 13.48 3.06
C THR A 122 1.78 12.35 3.69
N CYS A 123 0.46 12.30 3.44
CA CYS A 123 -0.41 11.26 3.94
C CYS A 123 -0.12 9.89 3.30
N CYS A 124 0.36 9.87 2.06
CA CYS A 124 0.61 8.64 1.31
C CYS A 124 1.95 7.97 1.63
N THR A 125 2.80 8.62 2.44
CA THR A 125 4.12 8.09 2.83
C THR A 125 4.05 6.73 3.52
N ALA A 126 2.94 6.47 4.22
CA ALA A 126 2.71 5.26 5.00
C ALA A 126 2.34 4.02 4.17
N ILE A 127 1.87 4.19 2.92
CA ILE A 127 1.20 3.12 2.18
C ILE A 127 2.09 1.89 1.92
N PRO A 128 3.34 2.03 1.43
CA PRO A 128 4.23 0.89 1.21
C PRO A 128 5.07 0.54 2.46
N VAL A 129 4.80 1.19 3.59
CA VAL A 129 5.59 1.11 4.82
C VAL A 129 4.85 0.28 5.85
N VAL A 130 5.60 -0.32 6.77
CA VAL A 130 5.02 -0.95 7.94
C VAL A 130 4.36 0.08 8.86
N ASN A 131 3.19 -0.26 9.41
CA ASN A 131 2.44 0.57 10.35
C ASN A 131 3.32 1.06 11.53
N TRP A 132 3.05 2.30 11.97
CA TRP A 132 3.73 2.91 13.12
C TRP A 132 3.42 2.19 14.42
N THR A 133 2.17 1.73 14.55
CA THR A 133 1.75 0.94 15.70
C THR A 133 1.48 -0.49 15.22
N ARG A 134 2.04 -1.47 15.93
CA ARG A 134 1.74 -2.89 15.71
C ARG A 134 1.15 -3.43 17.00
N TRP A 135 -0.14 -3.72 16.98
CA TRP A 135 -0.83 -4.28 18.13
C TRP A 135 -0.68 -5.81 18.17
N TRP A 136 -0.57 -6.43 17.00
CA TRP A 136 -0.52 -7.88 16.85
C TRP A 136 0.52 -8.25 15.76
N GLY A 137 0.92 -9.51 15.66
CA GLY A 137 1.78 -9.95 14.55
C GLY A 137 1.10 -9.87 13.16
N THR A 138 -0.14 -9.40 13.09
CA THR A 138 -0.98 -9.38 11.90
C THR A 138 -1.32 -7.99 11.40
N ASP A 139 -1.01 -6.89 12.11
CA ASP A 139 -1.28 -5.52 11.66
C ASP A 139 -0.02 -4.82 11.13
N GLU A 140 0.72 -5.51 10.25
CA GLU A 140 2.01 -5.04 9.76
C GLU A 140 1.89 -3.86 8.77
N THR A 141 0.84 -3.78 7.96
CA THR A 141 0.68 -2.75 6.93
C THR A 141 -0.72 -2.15 6.93
N LEU A 142 -0.93 -1.05 6.22
CA LEU A 142 -2.27 -0.47 6.07
C LEU A 142 -3.24 -1.48 5.43
N PHE A 143 -2.75 -2.35 4.55
CA PHE A 143 -3.58 -3.37 3.90
C PHE A 143 -4.05 -4.45 4.88
N ASP A 144 -3.24 -4.76 5.90
CA ASP A 144 -3.67 -5.66 6.96
C ASP A 144 -4.78 -5.02 7.81
N LEU A 145 -4.73 -3.71 8.04
CA LEU A 145 -5.81 -2.97 8.70
C LEU A 145 -7.09 -2.95 7.85
N VAL A 146 -6.97 -2.82 6.52
CA VAL A 146 -8.11 -2.92 5.61
C VAL A 146 -8.76 -4.30 5.74
N ASP A 147 -7.97 -5.37 5.74
CA ASP A 147 -8.48 -6.73 5.84
C ASP A 147 -9.14 -7.04 7.20
N GLN A 148 -8.68 -6.39 8.28
CA GLN A 148 -9.19 -6.61 9.64
C GLN A 148 -10.39 -5.73 9.99
N ILE A 149 -10.39 -4.45 9.58
CA ILE A 149 -11.29 -3.43 10.14
C ILE A 149 -12.35 -2.98 9.11
N VAL A 150 -11.99 -2.87 7.84
CA VAL A 150 -12.91 -2.37 6.80
C VAL A 150 -13.95 -3.45 6.45
N ALA A 151 -15.20 -3.04 6.25
CA ALA A 151 -16.29 -3.93 5.85
C ALA A 151 -16.01 -4.59 4.49
N GLU A 152 -16.42 -5.83 4.31
CA GLU A 152 -16.04 -6.67 3.15
C GLU A 152 -16.37 -6.01 1.81
N GLU A 153 -17.49 -5.31 1.74
CA GLU A 153 -17.99 -4.62 0.55
C GLU A 153 -17.11 -3.40 0.17
N GLU A 154 -16.41 -2.82 1.13
CA GLU A 154 -15.59 -1.61 0.96
C GLU A 154 -14.10 -1.94 0.73
N ARG A 155 -13.64 -3.15 1.10
CA ARG A 155 -12.21 -3.51 1.12
C ARG A 155 -11.50 -3.35 -0.21
N THR A 156 -12.08 -3.85 -1.31
CA THR A 156 -11.49 -3.75 -2.65
C THR A 156 -11.36 -2.28 -3.06
N LEU A 157 -12.39 -1.47 -2.81
CA LEU A 157 -12.38 -0.05 -3.14
C LEU A 157 -11.31 0.70 -2.34
N VAL A 158 -11.23 0.48 -1.03
CA VAL A 158 -10.20 1.10 -0.16
C VAL A 158 -8.80 0.69 -0.60
N THR A 159 -8.57 -0.60 -0.84
CA THR A 159 -7.28 -1.15 -1.30
C THR A 159 -6.84 -0.52 -2.61
N LYS A 160 -7.71 -0.50 -3.63
CA LYS A 160 -7.42 0.13 -4.93
C LYS A 160 -7.14 1.62 -4.76
N THR A 161 -7.85 2.31 -3.88
CA THR A 161 -7.66 3.76 -3.62
C THR A 161 -6.26 4.03 -3.04
N LEU A 162 -5.83 3.24 -2.06
CA LEU A 162 -4.49 3.36 -1.48
C LEU A 162 -3.40 3.06 -2.52
N LEU A 163 -3.54 1.98 -3.28
CA LEU A 163 -2.58 1.61 -4.33
C LEU A 163 -2.48 2.68 -5.42
N LYS A 164 -3.61 3.24 -5.88
CA LYS A 164 -3.61 4.35 -6.85
C LYS A 164 -2.90 5.59 -6.30
N ALA A 165 -3.10 5.91 -5.04
CA ALA A 165 -2.42 7.02 -4.39
C ALA A 165 -0.91 6.80 -4.33
N ASP A 166 -0.49 5.60 -3.96
CA ASP A 166 0.91 5.22 -3.90
C ASP A 166 1.57 5.22 -5.29
N MET A 167 0.88 4.71 -6.31
CA MET A 167 1.32 4.74 -7.72
C MET A 167 1.46 6.17 -8.26
N LYS A 168 0.58 7.09 -7.83
CA LYS A 168 0.62 8.50 -8.20
C LYS A 168 1.84 9.23 -7.63
N PHE A 169 2.17 9.00 -6.35
CA PHE A 169 3.23 9.77 -5.67
C PHE A 169 4.61 9.12 -5.70
N GLN A 170 4.69 7.79 -5.82
CA GLN A 170 5.96 7.04 -5.92
C GLN A 170 7.04 7.45 -4.92
N LEU A 171 6.65 7.62 -3.66
CA LEU A 171 7.56 8.10 -2.62
C LEU A 171 8.57 7.00 -2.24
N ASP A 172 9.85 7.36 -2.26
CA ASP A 172 10.96 6.46 -1.94
C ASP A 172 11.19 6.40 -0.42
N PHE A 173 10.80 5.29 0.20
CA PHE A 173 11.10 4.99 1.61
C PHE A 173 11.86 3.67 1.71
N THR A 174 13.15 3.75 2.06
CA THR A 174 14.05 2.58 2.03
C THR A 174 14.18 1.86 3.36
N ARG A 175 13.84 2.49 4.49
CA ARG A 175 14.18 1.96 5.83
C ARG A 175 13.14 1.04 6.47
N LEU A 176 11.86 1.12 6.09
CA LEU A 176 10.77 0.37 6.74
C LEU A 176 9.71 -0.15 5.76
N ARG A 177 10.09 -0.38 4.51
CA ARG A 177 9.16 -0.85 3.46
C ARG A 177 8.73 -2.30 3.70
N ALA A 178 7.48 -2.61 3.35
CA ALA A 178 6.99 -3.98 3.35
C ALA A 178 7.74 -4.83 2.32
N SER A 179 7.82 -6.14 2.54
CA SER A 179 8.56 -7.08 1.67
C SER A 179 8.03 -7.09 0.23
N TRP A 180 6.73 -6.86 0.05
CA TRP A 180 6.08 -6.81 -1.25
C TRP A 180 6.27 -5.47 -1.98
N ALA A 181 6.64 -4.40 -1.27
CA ALA A 181 6.65 -3.04 -1.82
C ALA A 181 7.57 -2.90 -3.05
N ASP A 182 8.69 -3.63 -3.09
CA ASP A 182 9.61 -3.59 -4.22
C ASP A 182 9.00 -4.16 -5.50
N ALA A 183 8.32 -5.31 -5.42
CA ALA A 183 7.66 -5.91 -6.57
C ALA A 183 6.54 -5.01 -7.10
N TRP A 184 5.79 -4.36 -6.19
CA TRP A 184 4.79 -3.35 -6.55
C TRP A 184 5.41 -2.15 -7.28
N ARG A 185 6.47 -1.56 -6.72
CA ARG A 185 7.16 -0.41 -7.34
C ARG A 185 7.77 -0.74 -8.70
N LEU A 186 8.32 -1.94 -8.84
CA LEU A 186 8.83 -2.41 -10.13
C LEU A 186 7.70 -2.52 -11.15
N ALA A 187 6.57 -3.13 -10.79
CA ALA A 187 5.41 -3.24 -11.67
C ALA A 187 4.89 -1.87 -12.14
N CYS A 188 4.77 -0.89 -11.24
CA CYS A 188 4.31 0.47 -11.57
C CYS A 188 5.23 1.23 -12.54
N ARG A 189 6.49 0.81 -12.68
CA ARG A 189 7.50 1.46 -13.54
C ARG A 189 7.66 0.78 -14.90
N GLN A 190 6.94 -0.32 -15.14
CA GLN A 190 7.05 -1.01 -16.42
C GLN A 190 6.28 -0.25 -17.50
N ASP A 191 6.85 -0.28 -18.71
CA ASP A 191 6.22 0.28 -19.91
C ASP A 191 5.36 -0.73 -20.66
N ARG A 192 5.46 -2.01 -20.30
CA ARG A 192 4.72 -3.12 -20.91
C ARG A 192 3.93 -3.89 -19.86
N TRP A 193 2.70 -4.25 -20.20
CA TRP A 193 1.78 -4.98 -19.35
C TRP A 193 2.35 -6.34 -18.95
N VAL A 194 2.95 -7.07 -19.88
CA VAL A 194 3.51 -8.41 -19.61
C VAL A 194 4.55 -8.37 -18.50
N ASP A 195 5.46 -7.39 -18.54
CA ASP A 195 6.53 -7.23 -17.56
C ASP A 195 5.96 -6.78 -16.20
N ALA A 196 4.96 -5.88 -16.22
CA ALA A 196 4.28 -5.42 -15.01
C ALA A 196 3.54 -6.57 -14.31
N LYS A 197 2.81 -7.37 -15.09
CA LYS A 197 2.06 -8.53 -14.64
C LYS A 197 2.99 -9.57 -14.02
N ASP A 198 4.13 -9.86 -14.62
CA ASP A 198 5.07 -10.86 -14.11
C ASP A 198 5.58 -10.51 -12.71
N HIS A 199 5.87 -9.23 -12.45
CA HIS A 199 6.23 -8.75 -11.10
C HIS A 199 5.08 -8.93 -10.09
N LEU A 200 3.83 -8.72 -10.52
CA LEU A 200 2.64 -8.85 -9.66
C LEU A 200 2.16 -10.30 -9.49
N VAL A 201 2.52 -11.20 -10.39
CA VAL A 201 2.27 -12.64 -10.21
C VAL A 201 3.23 -13.20 -9.14
N GLY A 202 4.46 -12.70 -9.08
CA GLY A 202 5.43 -12.97 -8.01
C GLY A 202 5.15 -12.27 -6.68
N PHE A 203 4.02 -11.58 -6.57
CA PHE A 203 3.63 -10.77 -5.41
C PHE A 203 3.25 -11.68 -4.24
N GLY A 204 4.18 -11.89 -3.32
CA GLY A 204 4.04 -12.75 -2.13
C GLY A 204 3.12 -12.16 -1.05
N VAL A 205 1.90 -11.78 -1.42
CA VAL A 205 0.87 -11.20 -0.55
C VAL A 205 -0.43 -12.01 -0.62
N ASN A 206 -1.42 -11.64 0.18
CA ASN A 206 -2.73 -12.26 0.10
C ASN A 206 -3.40 -11.99 -1.26
N THR A 207 -4.32 -12.88 -1.67
CA THR A 207 -4.97 -12.82 -2.98
C THR A 207 -5.69 -11.50 -3.24
N ARG A 208 -6.33 -10.90 -2.24
CA ARG A 208 -7.09 -9.65 -2.39
C ARG A 208 -6.19 -8.47 -2.74
N LEU A 209 -5.08 -8.31 -2.02
CA LEU A 209 -4.10 -7.25 -2.30
C LEU A 209 -3.48 -7.44 -3.68
N LYS A 210 -3.17 -8.69 -4.05
CA LYS A 210 -2.64 -9.03 -5.37
C LYS A 210 -3.62 -8.70 -6.49
N ASP A 211 -4.88 -9.13 -6.37
CA ASP A 211 -5.90 -8.87 -7.40
C ASP A 211 -6.18 -7.37 -7.51
N SER A 212 -6.19 -6.65 -6.39
CA SER A 212 -6.32 -5.18 -6.39
C SER A 212 -5.13 -4.48 -7.05
N ALA A 213 -3.90 -4.96 -6.81
CA ALA A 213 -2.69 -4.44 -7.46
C ALA A 213 -2.72 -4.68 -8.97
N LEU A 214 -3.07 -5.89 -9.40
CA LEU A 214 -3.26 -6.22 -10.81
C LEU A 214 -4.32 -5.34 -11.46
N SER A 215 -5.49 -5.17 -10.83
CA SER A 215 -6.55 -4.28 -11.32
C SER A 215 -6.07 -2.83 -11.46
N VAL A 216 -5.34 -2.29 -10.49
CA VAL A 216 -4.86 -0.89 -10.53
C VAL A 216 -3.87 -0.67 -11.66
N VAL A 217 -2.90 -1.58 -11.82
CA VAL A 217 -1.91 -1.46 -12.90
C VAL A 217 -2.58 -1.67 -14.26
N ALA A 218 -3.46 -2.66 -14.40
CA ALA A 218 -4.23 -2.85 -15.63
C ALA A 218 -5.03 -1.60 -16.02
N GLU A 219 -5.71 -0.97 -15.06
CA GLU A 219 -6.46 0.28 -15.31
C GLU A 219 -5.54 1.42 -15.78
N ASP A 220 -4.33 1.57 -15.23
CA ASP A 220 -3.36 2.58 -15.69
C ASP A 220 -2.93 2.36 -17.14
N PHE A 221 -2.60 1.11 -17.50
CA PHE A 221 -2.25 0.74 -18.87
C PHE A 221 -3.42 0.97 -19.83
N LEU A 222 -4.63 0.53 -19.46
CA LEU A 222 -5.83 0.74 -20.27
C LEU A 222 -6.09 2.23 -20.50
N GLU A 223 -5.90 3.07 -19.48
CA GLU A 223 -6.06 4.52 -19.62
C GLU A 223 -5.00 5.14 -20.53
N ARG A 224 -3.74 4.70 -20.42
CA ARG A 224 -2.64 5.14 -21.29
C ARG A 224 -2.93 4.83 -22.76
N TRP A 225 -3.28 3.58 -23.05
CA TRP A 225 -3.57 3.13 -24.41
C TRP A 225 -4.85 3.73 -24.97
N HIS A 226 -5.89 3.87 -24.14
CA HIS A 226 -7.11 4.57 -24.54
C HIS A 226 -6.82 6.00 -25.00
N ARG A 227 -6.02 6.77 -24.24
CA ARG A 227 -5.62 8.12 -24.64
C ARG A 227 -4.85 8.13 -25.95
N ALA A 228 -3.92 7.19 -26.17
CA ALA A 228 -3.14 7.08 -27.40
C ALA A 228 -4.02 6.75 -28.62
N LEU A 229 -4.90 5.76 -28.47
CA LEU A 229 -5.85 5.32 -29.51
C LEU A 229 -6.86 6.42 -29.86
N GLU A 230 -7.39 7.13 -28.87
CA GLU A 230 -8.28 8.27 -29.09
C GLU A 230 -7.56 9.45 -29.76
N ALA A 231 -6.34 9.77 -29.34
CA ALA A 231 -5.53 10.80 -29.98
C ALA A 231 -5.24 10.48 -31.45
N TRP A 232 -4.99 9.20 -31.77
CA TRP A 232 -4.89 8.73 -33.15
C TRP A 232 -6.22 8.91 -33.90
N ARG A 233 -7.34 8.45 -33.32
CA ARG A 233 -8.67 8.48 -33.95
C ARG A 233 -9.11 9.91 -34.30
N VAL A 234 -8.98 10.82 -33.35
CA VAL A 234 -9.33 12.24 -33.52
C VAL A 234 -8.34 12.93 -34.47
N GLY A 235 -7.04 12.67 -34.31
CA GLY A 235 -5.99 13.24 -35.17
C GLY A 235 -6.13 12.80 -36.64
N ASN A 236 -6.53 11.55 -36.88
CA ASN A 236 -6.81 11.04 -38.22
C ASN A 236 -8.07 11.67 -38.83
N SER A 237 -9.07 12.00 -38.00
CA SER A 237 -10.33 12.62 -38.44
C SER A 237 -10.21 14.12 -38.74
N THR A 238 -9.19 14.80 -38.19
CA THR A 238 -9.03 16.26 -38.23
C THR A 238 -7.82 16.74 -39.04
N SER A 239 -7.00 15.82 -39.55
CA SER A 239 -5.77 16.16 -40.28
C SER A 239 -6.08 16.77 -41.65
N LEU A 240 -5.72 18.05 -41.83
CA LEU A 240 -5.67 18.72 -43.13
C LEU A 240 -4.44 18.32 -43.96
N SER A 241 -3.44 17.68 -43.33
CA SER A 241 -2.34 17.07 -44.06
C SER A 241 -2.79 15.70 -44.56
N ASN A 242 -2.70 15.49 -45.88
CA ASN A 242 -2.97 14.22 -46.57
C ASN A 242 -1.94 13.11 -46.23
N ILE A 243 -1.35 13.13 -45.04
CA ILE A 243 -0.40 12.13 -44.58
C ILE A 243 -1.18 11.12 -43.72
N PRO A 244 -1.40 9.89 -44.21
CA PRO A 244 -2.10 8.87 -43.44
C PRO A 244 -1.33 8.59 -42.15
N ARG A 245 -2.00 8.68 -41.00
CA ARG A 245 -1.43 8.22 -39.73
C ARG A 245 -1.56 6.70 -39.66
N VAL A 246 -0.45 6.00 -39.50
CA VAL A 246 -0.43 4.55 -39.30
C VAL A 246 -1.19 4.21 -38.01
N PHE A 247 -2.07 3.21 -38.07
CA PHE A 247 -2.81 2.73 -36.89
C PHE A 247 -1.83 2.10 -35.89
N PRO A 248 -1.90 2.43 -34.59
CA PRO A 248 -0.99 1.89 -33.59
C PRO A 248 -1.40 0.46 -33.20
N ILE A 249 -0.95 -0.51 -34.01
CA ILE A 249 -1.28 -1.94 -33.83
C ILE A 249 -0.78 -2.45 -32.48
N GLU A 250 0.44 -2.09 -32.07
CA GLU A 250 1.05 -2.55 -30.82
C GLU A 250 0.22 -2.11 -29.60
N ASP A 251 -0.16 -0.82 -29.52
CA ASP A 251 -1.02 -0.27 -28.48
C ASP A 251 -2.40 -0.97 -28.43
N ARG A 252 -2.98 -1.25 -29.60
CA ARG A 252 -4.27 -1.96 -29.73
C ARG A 252 -4.15 -3.40 -29.24
N ASP A 253 -3.12 -4.12 -29.64
CA ASP A 253 -2.91 -5.52 -29.28
C ASP A 253 -2.66 -5.65 -27.78
N GLU A 254 -1.83 -4.77 -27.20
CA GLU A 254 -1.59 -4.75 -25.76
C GLU A 254 -2.86 -4.37 -24.98
N PHE A 255 -3.66 -3.39 -25.45
CA PHE A 255 -4.95 -3.06 -24.85
C PHE A 255 -5.90 -4.27 -24.79
N LEU A 256 -6.03 -5.01 -25.89
CA LEU A 256 -6.90 -6.20 -25.94
C LEU A 256 -6.35 -7.36 -25.11
N GLU A 257 -5.03 -7.51 -25.06
CA GLU A 257 -4.37 -8.47 -24.18
C GLU A 257 -4.67 -8.20 -22.70
N ILE A 258 -4.57 -6.95 -22.25
CA ILE A 258 -4.92 -6.58 -20.87
C ILE A 258 -6.37 -6.94 -20.54
N LEU A 259 -7.32 -6.69 -21.46
CA LEU A 259 -8.72 -7.05 -21.25
C LEU A 259 -8.95 -8.56 -21.16
N ARG A 260 -8.27 -9.33 -22.00
CA ARG A 260 -8.31 -10.80 -21.96
C ARG A 260 -7.80 -11.30 -20.60
N ASP A 261 -6.64 -10.82 -20.20
CA ASP A 261 -5.98 -11.18 -18.95
C ASP A 261 -6.85 -10.81 -17.73
N CYS A 262 -7.43 -9.60 -17.71
CA CYS A 262 -8.37 -9.18 -16.66
C CYS A 262 -9.59 -10.11 -16.56
N ARG A 263 -10.14 -10.56 -17.69
CA ARG A 263 -11.27 -11.49 -17.72
C ARG A 263 -10.89 -12.87 -17.19
N GLU A 264 -9.74 -13.39 -17.62
CA GLU A 264 -9.25 -14.71 -17.20
C GLU A 264 -8.95 -14.75 -15.70
N MET A 265 -8.32 -13.70 -15.18
CA MET A 265 -8.01 -13.55 -13.75
C MET A 265 -9.19 -13.05 -12.91
N ARG A 266 -10.34 -12.74 -13.52
CA ARG A 266 -11.54 -12.18 -12.85
C ARG A 266 -11.27 -10.90 -12.08
N LEU A 267 -10.42 -10.03 -12.62
CA LEU A 267 -10.05 -8.76 -12.01
C LEU A 267 -11.22 -7.78 -12.02
N ASP A 268 -11.37 -7.04 -10.93
CA ASP A 268 -12.36 -5.97 -10.81
C ASP A 268 -11.85 -4.72 -11.55
N ILE A 269 -12.28 -4.57 -12.79
CA ILE A 269 -12.07 -3.38 -13.63
C ILE A 269 -13.40 -2.88 -14.21
N ALA A 270 -13.47 -1.59 -14.52
CA ALA A 270 -14.70 -0.97 -15.01
C ALA A 270 -15.23 -1.62 -16.30
N LYS A 271 -16.54 -1.89 -16.35
CA LYS A 271 -17.22 -2.49 -17.52
C LYS A 271 -17.01 -1.70 -18.82
N SER A 272 -16.88 -0.38 -18.71
CA SER A 272 -16.62 0.52 -19.84
C SER A 272 -15.37 0.17 -20.63
N TRP A 273 -14.36 -0.44 -20.00
CA TRP A 273 -13.16 -0.89 -20.69
C TRP A 273 -13.44 -2.00 -21.70
N TYR A 274 -14.29 -2.96 -21.33
CA TYR A 274 -14.71 -4.02 -22.24
C TYR A 274 -15.63 -3.49 -23.35
N GLU A 275 -16.47 -2.51 -23.05
CA GLU A 275 -17.31 -1.85 -24.06
C GLU A 275 -16.45 -1.12 -25.09
N TYR A 276 -15.41 -0.39 -24.65
CA TYR A 276 -14.44 0.23 -25.54
C TYR A 276 -13.65 -0.80 -26.37
N GLY A 277 -13.16 -1.87 -25.74
CA GLY A 277 -12.49 -2.99 -26.40
C GLY A 277 -13.32 -3.71 -27.46
N SER A 278 -14.64 -3.52 -27.44
CA SER A 278 -15.57 -4.10 -28.40
C SER A 278 -15.91 -3.21 -29.60
N MET A 279 -15.31 -2.01 -29.68
CA MET A 279 -15.60 -1.05 -30.74
C MET A 279 -15.15 -1.57 -32.11
N PRO A 280 -15.97 -1.46 -33.18
CA PRO A 280 -15.66 -2.05 -34.49
C PRO A 280 -14.38 -1.54 -35.15
N TRP A 281 -13.91 -0.34 -34.79
CA TRP A 281 -12.69 0.23 -35.35
C TRP A 281 -11.42 -0.25 -34.62
N LEU A 282 -11.59 -0.89 -33.46
CA LEU A 282 -10.51 -1.42 -32.63
C LEU A 282 -10.33 -2.95 -32.82
N ILE A 283 -11.34 -3.65 -33.35
CA ILE A 283 -11.33 -5.09 -33.66
C ILE A 283 -10.84 -5.31 -35.08
#